data_AF-A0A2N2DK47-F1
#
_entry.id   AF-A0A2N2DK47-F1
#
_cell.length_a   1.000
_cell.length_b   1.000
_cell.length_c   1.000
_cell.angle_alpha   90.00
_cell.angle_beta   90.00
_cell.angle_gamma   90.00
#
_symmetry.space_group_name_H-M   'P 1'
#
loop_
_entity.id
_entity.type
_entity.pdbx_description
1 polymer ?
#
loop_
_entity_poly.entity_id
_entity_poly.type
_entity_poly.pdbx_seq_one_letter_code
_entity_poly.pdbx_strand_id
1 'polypeptide(L)'
;MVDISKLIEGMEERLQAVEQKLELLTENREIYLTLDVAAKELGKSELTIRRWVQEGKVNPVLTPRGRMLFTLRQINELSDELQVGSSYGLKILYADWPRKAPERIAFPKKRYNIAKSMQPGMLCLIYLAHPIKRVVTVTEITGTIEEGALKWPNQEQEYPRWPYVVPHKQIVGFKEGLTLKEAGIDFRPRPGDTYLQLDKETFDRVVNTLKEQPDYDWPKWLEMYGNYCDLNQQ
;
A
#
# COMPACT_ATOMS: atom_id res chain seq x y z
N MET A 1 23.10 27.58 -55.24
CA MET A 1 22.50 27.78 -53.90
C MET A 1 22.20 26.41 -53.33
N VAL A 2 22.64 26.14 -52.11
CA VAL A 2 22.30 24.88 -51.42
C VAL A 2 20.84 24.98 -50.99
N ASP A 3 20.06 23.94 -51.28
CA ASP A 3 18.65 23.87 -50.89
C ASP A 3 18.56 23.53 -49.39
N ILE A 4 18.35 24.58 -48.60
CA ILE A 4 18.28 24.48 -47.13
C ILE A 4 17.16 23.53 -46.69
N SER A 5 16.07 23.43 -47.46
CA SER A 5 14.93 22.57 -47.14
C SER A 5 15.32 21.09 -47.17
N LYS A 6 16.10 20.68 -48.18
CA LYS A 6 16.63 19.30 -48.29
C LYS A 6 17.61 18.96 -47.18
N LEU A 7 18.37 19.95 -46.70
CA LEU A 7 19.27 19.76 -45.55
C LEU A 7 18.49 19.55 -44.26
N ILE A 8 17.40 20.29 -44.05
CA ILE A 8 16.55 20.15 -42.87
C ILE A 8 15.85 18.78 -42.89
N GLU A 9 15.26 18.39 -44.02
CA GLU A 9 14.58 17.10 -44.17
C GLU A 9 15.55 15.92 -43.89
N GLY A 10 16.77 15.97 -44.44
CA GLY A 10 17.80 14.97 -44.14
C GLY A 10 18.33 14.99 -42.69
N MET A 11 18.18 16.09 -41.96
CA MET A 11 18.50 16.15 -40.53
C MET A 11 17.39 15.53 -39.67
N GLU A 12 16.13 15.77 -40.03
CA GLU A 12 14.96 15.20 -39.36
C GLU A 12 14.93 13.67 -39.48
N GLU A 13 15.17 13.13 -40.68
CA GLU A 13 15.27 11.68 -40.90
C GLU A 13 16.38 11.03 -40.05
N ARG A 14 17.54 11.70 -39.94
CA ARG A 14 18.66 11.22 -39.14
C ARG A 14 18.37 11.29 -37.64
N LEU A 15 17.67 12.32 -37.19
CA LEU A 15 17.26 12.45 -35.80
C LEU A 15 16.28 11.33 -35.43
N GLN A 16 15.27 11.10 -36.26
CA GLN A 16 14.27 10.06 -36.06
C GLN A 16 14.91 8.65 -36.03
N ALA A 17 15.89 8.39 -36.90
CA ALA A 17 16.65 7.13 -36.88
C ALA A 17 17.50 6.96 -35.62
N VAL A 18 18.06 8.06 -35.07
CA VAL A 18 18.81 8.03 -33.81
C VAL A 18 17.88 7.78 -32.62
N GLU A 19 16.71 8.40 -32.59
CA GLU A 19 15.70 8.21 -31.55
C GLU A 19 15.20 6.77 -31.50
N GLN A 20 14.82 6.19 -32.65
CA GLN A 20 14.41 4.78 -32.75
C GLN A 20 15.53 3.82 -32.29
N LYS A 21 16.78 4.12 -32.65
CA LYS A 21 17.93 3.31 -32.24
C LYS A 21 18.22 3.44 -30.75
N LEU A 22 18.03 4.63 -30.18
CA LEU A 22 18.12 4.87 -28.74
C LEU A 22 17.04 4.09 -28.01
N GLU A 23 15.78 4.19 -28.44
CA GLU A 23 14.64 3.48 -27.88
C GLU A 23 14.88 1.96 -27.84
N LEU A 24 15.30 1.38 -28.98
CA LEU A 24 15.72 -0.02 -29.08
C LEU A 24 16.89 -0.39 -28.15
N LEU A 25 17.86 0.51 -27.96
CA LEU A 25 19.00 0.27 -27.06
C LEU A 25 18.61 0.38 -25.58
N THR A 26 17.65 1.23 -25.24
CA THR A 26 17.10 1.33 -23.88
C THR A 26 16.14 0.20 -23.55
N GLU A 27 15.29 -0.23 -24.48
CA GLU A 27 14.41 -1.40 -24.30
C GLU A 27 15.20 -2.71 -24.11
N ASN A 28 16.36 -2.84 -24.77
CA ASN A 28 17.16 -4.07 -24.72
C ASN A 28 18.26 -4.08 -23.64
N ARG A 29 18.44 -3.01 -22.87
CA ARG A 29 19.35 -3.04 -21.71
C ARG A 29 18.63 -3.66 -20.52
N GLU A 30 18.81 -4.96 -20.33
CA GLU A 30 18.43 -5.60 -19.08
C GLU A 30 19.20 -4.94 -17.91
N ILE A 31 18.48 -4.18 -17.10
CA ILE A 31 19.01 -3.62 -15.86
C ILE A 31 19.05 -4.74 -14.83
N TYR A 32 20.23 -5.02 -14.31
CA TYR A 32 20.44 -6.03 -13.28
C TYR A 32 20.55 -5.37 -11.90
N LEU A 33 19.78 -5.88 -10.96
CA LEU A 33 19.75 -5.47 -9.57
C LEU A 33 20.47 -6.51 -8.71
N THR A 34 21.22 -6.06 -7.72
CA THR A 34 21.77 -6.94 -6.68
C THR A 34 20.67 -7.39 -5.73
N LEU A 35 20.92 -8.47 -4.97
CA LEU A 35 19.94 -9.05 -4.04
C LEU A 35 19.38 -8.05 -3.03
N ASP A 36 20.23 -7.19 -2.47
CA ASP A 36 19.84 -6.16 -1.50
C ASP A 36 18.93 -5.10 -2.14
N VAL A 37 19.22 -4.69 -3.36
CA VAL A 37 18.41 -3.74 -4.13
C VAL A 37 17.06 -4.37 -4.48
N ALA A 38 17.06 -5.61 -5.00
CA ALA A 38 15.85 -6.36 -5.28
C ALA A 38 14.97 -6.55 -4.03
N ALA A 39 15.57 -6.85 -2.88
CA ALA A 39 14.87 -6.97 -1.59
C ALA A 39 14.20 -5.66 -1.18
N LYS A 40 14.91 -4.54 -1.34
CA LYS A 40 14.39 -3.21 -1.07
C LYS A 40 13.22 -2.84 -1.97
N GLU A 41 13.34 -3.07 -3.28
CA GLU A 41 12.28 -2.79 -4.27
C GLU A 41 11.02 -3.60 -3.98
N LEU A 42 11.16 -4.90 -3.67
CA LEU A 42 10.02 -5.77 -3.33
C LEU A 42 9.48 -5.55 -1.90
N GLY A 43 10.15 -4.74 -1.08
CA GLY A 43 9.81 -4.60 0.34
C GLY A 43 9.89 -5.91 1.13
N LYS A 44 10.81 -6.81 0.75
CA LYS A 44 11.03 -8.12 1.40
C LYS A 44 12.43 -8.19 2.00
N SER A 45 12.67 -9.21 2.81
CA SER A 45 14.03 -9.51 3.30
C SER A 45 14.85 -10.25 2.24
N GLU A 46 16.17 -10.09 2.23
CA GLU A 46 17.05 -10.87 1.36
C GLU A 46 16.86 -12.39 1.56
N LEU A 47 16.58 -12.82 2.80
CA LEU A 47 16.32 -14.23 3.12
C LEU A 47 15.05 -14.74 2.44
N THR A 48 13.98 -13.93 2.40
CA THR A 48 12.75 -14.23 1.66
C THR A 48 13.04 -14.46 0.19
N ILE A 49 13.82 -13.57 -0.44
CA ILE A 49 14.17 -13.71 -1.85
C ILE A 49 15.02 -14.97 -2.08
N ARG A 50 16.02 -15.23 -1.23
CA ARG A 50 16.84 -16.46 -1.32
C ARG A 50 15.98 -17.72 -1.26
N ARG A 51 14.98 -17.74 -0.38
CA ARG A 51 14.02 -18.84 -0.28
C ARG A 51 13.21 -18.99 -1.57
N TRP A 52 12.74 -17.89 -2.17
CA TRP A 52 12.04 -17.94 -3.46
C TRP A 52 12.91 -18.46 -4.60
N VAL A 53 14.20 -18.14 -4.60
CA VAL A 53 15.16 -18.72 -5.56
C VAL A 53 15.28 -20.24 -5.36
N GLN A 54 15.39 -20.71 -4.11
CA GLN A 54 15.42 -22.14 -3.80
C GLN A 54 14.11 -22.86 -4.19
N GLU A 55 12.98 -22.18 -4.06
CA GLU A 55 11.66 -22.67 -4.45
C GLU A 55 11.41 -22.58 -5.97
N GLY A 56 12.34 -22.02 -6.76
CA GLY A 56 12.21 -21.85 -8.21
C GLY A 56 11.22 -20.75 -8.64
N LYS A 57 10.75 -19.92 -7.70
CA LYS A 57 9.82 -18.81 -7.97
C LYS A 57 10.51 -17.64 -8.68
N VAL A 58 11.82 -17.49 -8.48
CA VAL A 58 12.63 -16.43 -9.08
C VAL A 58 13.95 -17.02 -9.55
N ASN A 59 14.37 -16.67 -10.77
CA ASN A 59 15.57 -17.23 -11.40
C ASN A 59 16.61 -16.13 -11.60
N PRO A 60 17.55 -15.93 -10.67
CA PRO A 60 18.59 -14.92 -10.81
C PRO A 60 19.69 -15.38 -11.77
N VAL A 61 20.39 -14.41 -12.36
CA VAL A 61 21.66 -14.65 -13.05
C VAL A 61 22.77 -14.67 -12.01
N LEU A 62 23.59 -15.72 -12.03
CA LEU A 62 24.76 -15.84 -11.16
C LEU A 62 26.00 -15.27 -11.84
N THR A 63 26.69 -14.36 -11.16
CA THR A 63 28.03 -13.92 -11.57
C THR A 63 29.07 -15.02 -11.34
N PRO A 64 30.26 -14.96 -11.96
CA PRO A 64 31.35 -15.91 -11.68
C PRO A 64 31.76 -16.00 -10.20
N ARG A 65 31.49 -14.96 -9.41
CA ARG A 65 31.74 -14.92 -7.96
C ARG A 65 30.54 -15.42 -7.12
N GLY A 66 29.51 -15.99 -7.75
CA GLY A 66 28.31 -16.49 -7.09
C GLY A 66 27.34 -15.42 -6.58
N ARG A 67 27.51 -14.14 -6.96
CA ARG A 67 26.51 -13.11 -6.64
C ARG A 67 25.27 -13.29 -7.50
N MET A 68 24.10 -13.19 -6.88
CA MET A 68 22.80 -13.20 -7.55
C MET A 68 22.48 -11.81 -8.09
N LEU A 69 22.10 -11.76 -9.36
CA LEU A 69 21.58 -10.59 -10.04
C LEU A 69 20.17 -10.88 -10.54
N PHE A 70 19.26 -9.93 -10.35
CA PHE A 70 17.86 -10.03 -10.74
C PHE A 70 17.59 -9.00 -11.82
N THR A 71 16.90 -9.37 -12.89
CA THR A 71 16.52 -8.36 -13.88
C THR A 71 15.46 -7.44 -13.29
N LEU A 72 15.51 -6.14 -13.62
CA LEU A 72 14.48 -5.19 -13.21
C LEU A 72 13.10 -5.64 -13.69
N ARG A 73 13.02 -6.25 -14.88
CA ARG A 73 11.78 -6.85 -15.40
C ARG A 73 11.23 -7.92 -14.46
N GLN A 74 12.03 -8.90 -14.05
CA GLN A 74 11.58 -9.93 -13.09
C GLN A 74 11.15 -9.32 -11.75
N ILE A 75 11.87 -8.30 -11.26
CA ILE A 75 11.50 -7.64 -10.01
C ILE A 75 10.19 -6.86 -10.17
N ASN A 76 9.95 -6.23 -11.31
CA ASN A 76 8.68 -5.57 -11.60
C ASN A 76 7.55 -6.58 -11.75
N GLU A 77 7.75 -7.68 -12.49
CA GLU A 77 6.77 -8.76 -12.63
C GLU A 77 6.39 -9.35 -11.26
N LEU A 78 7.38 -9.63 -10.40
CA LEU A 78 7.13 -10.09 -9.03
C LEU A 78 6.46 -9.03 -8.17
N SER A 79 6.88 -7.77 -8.31
CA SER A 79 6.24 -6.65 -7.62
C SER A 79 4.79 -6.55 -8.04
N ASP A 80 4.48 -6.69 -9.32
CA ASP A 80 3.13 -6.65 -9.86
C ASP A 80 2.33 -7.86 -9.38
N GLU A 81 2.87 -9.08 -9.38
CA GLU A 81 2.22 -10.25 -8.78
C GLU A 81 1.96 -10.06 -7.27
N LEU A 82 2.88 -9.40 -6.56
CA LEU A 82 2.75 -9.08 -5.14
C LEU A 82 1.82 -7.89 -4.86
N GLN A 83 1.69 -6.95 -5.80
CA GLN A 83 0.80 -5.77 -5.74
C GLN A 83 -0.63 -6.12 -6.22
N VAL A 84 -0.75 -7.03 -7.19
CA VAL A 84 -1.97 -7.79 -7.51
C VAL A 84 -2.33 -8.73 -6.34
N GLY A 85 -1.40 -8.92 -5.42
CA GLY A 85 -1.58 -9.55 -4.12
C GLY A 85 -2.60 -8.80 -3.26
N SER A 86 -3.84 -9.28 -3.39
CA SER A 86 -5.08 -8.95 -2.68
C SER A 86 -5.61 -7.53 -2.86
N SER A 87 -6.70 -7.44 -3.62
CA SER A 87 -7.68 -6.35 -3.53
C SER A 87 -8.33 -6.21 -2.15
N TYR A 88 -7.82 -6.87 -1.11
CA TYR A 88 -8.47 -7.07 0.18
C TYR A 88 -7.45 -6.96 1.31
N GLY A 89 -7.73 -6.15 2.31
CA GLY A 89 -6.91 -6.13 3.52
C GLY A 89 -7.61 -5.60 4.75
N LEU A 90 -6.87 -5.57 5.84
CA LEU A 90 -7.30 -5.08 7.14
C LEU A 90 -6.39 -3.93 7.56
N LYS A 91 -6.94 -2.72 7.56
CA LYS A 91 -6.27 -1.54 8.08
C LYS A 91 -6.47 -1.46 9.59
N ILE A 92 -5.38 -1.25 10.31
CA ILE A 92 -5.36 -1.16 11.77
C ILE A 92 -5.19 0.31 12.15
N LEU A 93 -6.11 0.85 12.96
CA LEU A 93 -6.12 2.23 13.43
C LEU A 93 -6.10 2.24 14.97
N TYR A 94 -5.23 3.06 15.58
CA TYR A 94 -4.95 2.98 17.01
C TYR A 94 -5.62 4.03 17.90
N ALA A 95 -6.11 5.17 17.41
CA ALA A 95 -6.76 6.15 18.31
C ALA A 95 -7.62 7.26 17.69
N ASP A 96 -7.59 7.52 16.37
CA ASP A 96 -8.04 8.83 15.86
C ASP A 96 -9.23 8.78 14.88
N TRP A 97 -9.98 7.69 14.90
CA TRP A 97 -11.15 7.49 14.04
C TRP A 97 -12.36 7.32 14.98
N PRO A 98 -13.34 8.25 15.05
CA PRO A 98 -13.84 9.21 14.05
C PRO A 98 -14.20 10.61 14.63
N ARG A 99 -13.29 11.60 14.60
CA ARG A 99 -13.66 12.99 15.02
C ARG A 99 -14.21 13.88 13.89
N LYS A 100 -14.01 13.46 12.64
CA LYS A 100 -14.42 14.07 11.35
C LYS A 100 -13.55 13.42 10.26
N ALA A 101 -13.33 12.11 10.34
CA ALA A 101 -12.25 11.51 9.59
C ALA A 101 -12.64 11.47 8.10
N PRO A 102 -12.01 12.30 7.26
CA PRO A 102 -12.35 12.41 5.85
C PRO A 102 -12.01 11.08 5.20
N GLU A 103 -12.54 10.90 4.00
CA GLU A 103 -12.32 9.83 3.03
C GLU A 103 -10.83 9.51 2.73
N ARG A 104 -10.01 9.26 3.75
CA ARG A 104 -8.53 9.21 3.77
C ARG A 104 -7.97 8.38 4.95
N ILE A 105 -7.09 7.42 4.65
CA ILE A 105 -6.34 6.58 5.61
C ILE A 105 -4.88 7.02 5.66
N ALA A 106 -4.36 7.27 6.86
CA ALA A 106 -2.97 7.71 7.04
C ALA A 106 -2.01 6.54 7.39
N PHE A 107 -0.73 6.71 7.06
CA PHE A 107 0.37 5.79 7.33
C PHE A 107 1.60 6.54 7.87
N PRO A 108 2.33 5.93 8.82
CA PRO A 108 3.57 6.49 9.35
C PRO A 108 4.73 6.38 8.36
N LYS A 109 5.80 7.16 8.58
CA LYS A 109 7.03 7.21 7.73
C LYS A 109 7.58 5.84 7.35
N LYS A 110 7.57 4.88 8.27
CA LYS A 110 8.13 3.52 8.04
C LYS A 110 7.23 2.62 7.19
N ARG A 111 6.05 3.08 6.80
CA ARG A 111 5.04 2.30 6.08
C ARG A 111 4.74 2.88 4.70
N TYR A 112 5.70 3.61 4.12
CA TYR A 112 5.62 4.16 2.76
C TYR A 112 5.22 3.10 1.72
N ASN A 113 5.93 1.98 1.67
CA ASN A 113 5.67 0.93 0.67
C ASN A 113 4.25 0.36 0.76
N ILE A 114 3.69 0.25 1.97
CA ILE A 114 2.30 -0.21 2.16
C ILE A 114 1.33 0.86 1.66
N ALA A 115 1.56 2.14 1.98
CA ALA A 115 0.72 3.21 1.48
C ALA A 115 0.79 3.32 -0.05
N LYS A 116 1.99 3.16 -0.62
CA LYS A 116 2.26 3.18 -2.07
C LYS A 116 1.63 2.00 -2.80
N SER A 117 1.55 0.82 -2.16
CA SER A 117 0.92 -0.35 -2.76
C SER A 117 -0.61 -0.27 -2.78
N MET A 118 -1.22 0.71 -2.12
CA MET A 118 -2.67 0.89 -2.18
C MET A 118 -3.10 1.55 -3.48
N GLN A 119 -3.97 0.86 -4.22
CA GLN A 119 -4.48 1.28 -5.52
C GLN A 119 -6.00 1.47 -5.46
N PRO A 120 -6.56 2.35 -6.31
CA PRO A 120 -8.01 2.49 -6.47
C PRO A 120 -8.71 1.15 -6.69
N GLY A 121 -9.85 0.95 -6.03
CA GLY A 121 -10.63 -0.29 -6.09
C GLY A 121 -10.24 -1.37 -5.08
N MET A 122 -9.10 -1.24 -4.39
CA MET A 122 -8.78 -2.11 -3.26
C MET A 122 -9.77 -1.90 -2.13
N LEU A 123 -10.20 -2.99 -1.49
CA LEU A 123 -11.11 -2.99 -0.36
C LEU A 123 -10.35 -3.22 0.95
N CYS A 124 -10.72 -2.46 1.97
CA CYS A 124 -10.12 -2.54 3.29
C CYS A 124 -11.20 -2.70 4.36
N LEU A 125 -11.03 -3.69 5.22
CA LEU A 125 -11.66 -3.73 6.53
C LEU A 125 -10.95 -2.73 7.44
N ILE A 126 -11.68 -1.99 8.25
CA ILE A 126 -11.11 -1.08 9.24
C ILE A 126 -11.25 -1.67 10.63
N TYR A 127 -10.12 -1.92 11.27
CA TYR A 127 -10.02 -2.37 12.65
C TYR A 127 -9.59 -1.23 13.56
N LEU A 128 -10.41 -0.92 14.56
CA LEU A 128 -10.10 0.05 15.61
C LEU A 128 -9.48 -0.68 16.79
N ALA A 129 -8.17 -0.53 16.98
CA ALA A 129 -7.42 -1.15 18.08
C ALA A 129 -7.73 -0.51 19.45
N HIS A 130 -8.29 0.70 19.45
CA HIS A 130 -8.73 1.40 20.64
C HIS A 130 -9.97 2.26 20.31
N PRO A 131 -10.95 2.41 21.22
CA PRO A 131 -11.09 1.72 22.51
C PRO A 131 -11.65 0.30 22.40
N ILE A 132 -12.15 -0.10 21.23
CA ILE A 132 -13.06 -1.24 21.11
C ILE A 132 -12.43 -2.56 20.63
N LYS A 133 -11.29 -2.53 19.92
CA LYS A 133 -10.62 -3.73 19.37
C LYS A 133 -11.51 -4.53 18.43
N ARG A 134 -12.14 -3.85 17.47
CA ARG A 134 -13.11 -4.45 16.54
C ARG A 134 -12.93 -3.96 15.10
N VAL A 135 -13.29 -4.83 14.15
CA VAL A 135 -13.52 -4.50 12.75
C VAL A 135 -14.89 -3.88 12.63
N VAL A 136 -14.98 -2.62 12.19
CA VAL A 136 -16.22 -1.83 12.28
C VAL A 136 -16.80 -1.37 10.97
N THR A 137 -16.02 -1.38 9.89
CA THR A 137 -16.47 -0.90 8.58
C THR A 137 -15.66 -1.50 7.46
N VAL A 138 -16.18 -1.35 6.24
CA VAL A 138 -15.50 -1.64 4.98
C VAL A 138 -15.34 -0.35 4.19
N THR A 139 -14.17 -0.17 3.59
CA THR A 139 -13.84 0.97 2.73
C THR A 139 -13.27 0.50 1.41
N GLU A 140 -13.38 1.35 0.39
CA GLU A 140 -12.76 1.17 -0.92
C GLU A 140 -11.77 2.30 -1.14
N ILE A 141 -10.55 1.99 -1.53
CA ILE A 141 -9.53 2.97 -1.90
C ILE A 141 -9.98 3.69 -3.19
N THR A 142 -9.94 5.02 -3.19
CA THR A 142 -10.45 5.85 -4.30
C THR A 142 -9.35 6.57 -5.09
N GLY A 143 -8.11 6.50 -4.63
CA GLY A 143 -6.98 7.19 -5.22
C GLY A 143 -5.66 6.63 -4.72
N THR A 144 -4.57 7.13 -5.29
CA THR A 144 -3.21 6.72 -4.93
C THR A 144 -2.71 7.47 -3.69
N ILE A 145 -1.57 7.03 -3.15
CA ILE A 145 -0.87 7.72 -2.07
C ILE A 145 -0.67 9.21 -2.38
N GLU A 146 -0.97 10.04 -1.39
CA GLU A 146 -0.66 11.46 -1.34
C GLU A 146 0.47 11.66 -0.32
N GLU A 147 1.57 12.27 -0.76
CA GLU A 147 2.70 12.61 0.09
C GLU A 147 2.55 14.03 0.64
N GLY A 148 2.80 14.19 1.95
CA GLY A 148 2.76 15.49 2.63
C GLY A 148 1.46 15.74 3.39
N ALA A 149 1.59 16.03 4.69
CA ALA A 149 0.49 16.35 5.60
C ALA A 149 -0.20 17.71 5.30
N LEU A 150 0.27 18.46 4.30
CA LEU A 150 -0.12 19.84 3.99
C LEU A 150 -1.58 20.01 3.55
N LYS A 151 -2.31 18.93 3.25
CA LYS A 151 -3.69 19.00 2.76
C LYS A 151 -4.77 18.89 3.84
N TRP A 152 -4.38 18.68 5.10
CA TRP A 152 -5.32 18.75 6.21
C TRP A 152 -5.21 20.10 6.92
N PRO A 153 -6.31 20.81 7.17
CA PRO A 153 -6.28 21.89 8.13
C PRO A 153 -5.86 21.32 9.50
N ASN A 154 -4.83 21.92 10.10
CA ASN A 154 -4.30 21.65 11.46
C ASN A 154 -3.44 20.38 11.68
N GLN A 155 -3.13 19.60 10.64
CA GLN A 155 -2.36 18.35 10.81
C GLN A 155 -0.86 18.56 11.05
N GLU A 156 -0.27 19.69 10.64
CA GLU A 156 1.13 20.00 10.97
C GLU A 156 1.35 20.19 12.48
N GLN A 157 0.34 20.71 13.20
CA GLN A 157 0.38 20.86 14.66
C GLN A 157 -0.02 19.56 15.38
N GLU A 158 -0.95 18.78 14.81
CA GLU A 158 -1.50 17.60 15.49
C GLU A 158 -0.79 16.27 15.13
N TYR A 159 -0.26 16.08 13.91
CA TYR A 159 0.22 14.76 13.46
C TYR A 159 1.38 14.76 12.42
N PRO A 160 2.58 15.30 12.73
CA PRO A 160 3.79 15.16 11.88
C PRO A 160 4.28 13.70 11.71
N ARG A 161 3.62 12.74 12.38
CA ARG A 161 4.00 11.31 12.41
C ARG A 161 3.47 10.50 11.22
N TRP A 162 2.50 11.01 10.47
CA TRP A 162 1.75 10.26 9.44
C TRP A 162 1.75 10.96 8.07
N PRO A 163 2.89 11.01 7.37
CA PRO A 163 3.07 11.84 6.17
C PRO A 163 2.46 11.26 4.89
N TYR A 164 1.92 10.03 4.94
CA TYR A 164 1.42 9.32 3.77
C TYR A 164 -0.05 9.04 3.94
N VAL A 165 -0.85 9.46 2.98
CA VAL A 165 -2.31 9.36 3.05
C VAL A 165 -2.85 8.70 1.80
N VAL A 166 -3.83 7.83 1.94
CA VAL A 166 -4.49 7.16 0.82
C VAL A 166 -5.99 7.48 0.91
N PRO A 167 -6.59 8.10 -0.12
CA PRO A 167 -8.02 8.39 -0.11
C PRO A 167 -8.86 7.11 -0.23
N HIS A 168 -9.99 7.07 0.47
CA HIS A 168 -10.92 5.95 0.46
C HIS A 168 -12.35 6.43 0.70
N LYS A 169 -13.34 5.71 0.21
CA LYS A 169 -14.76 5.92 0.55
C LYS A 169 -15.27 4.78 1.41
N GLN A 170 -16.19 5.07 2.31
CA GLN A 170 -16.89 4.04 3.07
C GLN A 170 -17.94 3.36 2.18
N ILE A 171 -17.98 2.03 2.20
CA ILE A 171 -18.96 1.24 1.42
C ILE A 171 -19.92 0.42 2.30
N VAL A 172 -19.55 0.19 3.56
CA VAL A 172 -20.44 -0.36 4.60
C VAL A 172 -20.43 0.65 5.74
N GLY A 173 -21.59 1.04 6.26
CA GLY A 173 -21.68 1.94 7.41
C GLY A 173 -20.94 1.39 8.63
N PHE A 174 -20.70 2.24 9.63
CA PHE A 174 -20.11 1.80 10.88
C PHE A 174 -21.04 0.86 11.64
N LYS A 175 -20.50 -0.27 12.09
CA LYS A 175 -21.20 -1.32 12.83
C LYS A 175 -20.65 -1.49 14.24
N GLU A 176 -21.41 -2.13 15.13
CA GLU A 176 -20.93 -2.66 16.43
C GLU A 176 -19.63 -3.45 16.29
N GLY A 177 -19.48 -4.10 15.15
CA GLY A 177 -18.21 -4.63 14.69
C GLY A 177 -17.85 -5.96 15.31
N LEU A 178 -16.83 -6.59 14.75
CA LEU A 178 -16.40 -7.94 15.10
C LEU A 178 -15.01 -7.90 15.72
N THR A 179 -14.78 -8.64 16.79
CA THR A 179 -13.42 -8.95 17.21
C THR A 179 -12.70 -9.75 16.11
N LEU A 180 -11.36 -9.73 16.10
CA LEU A 180 -10.60 -10.52 15.11
C LEU A 180 -10.90 -12.02 15.23
N LYS A 181 -11.18 -12.50 16.45
CA LYS A 181 -11.56 -13.89 16.70
C LYS A 181 -12.93 -14.24 16.10
N GLU A 182 -13.94 -13.40 16.31
CA GLU A 182 -15.27 -13.56 15.68
C GLU A 182 -15.17 -13.46 14.15
N ALA A 183 -14.28 -12.59 13.67
CA ALA A 183 -13.94 -12.47 12.27
C ALA A 183 -13.09 -13.65 11.75
N GLY A 184 -12.73 -14.65 12.56
CA GLY A 184 -11.92 -15.79 12.13
C GLY A 184 -10.54 -15.41 11.58
N ILE A 185 -9.99 -14.27 12.02
CA ILE A 185 -8.66 -13.79 11.64
C ILE A 185 -7.70 -14.12 12.78
N ASP A 186 -6.81 -15.09 12.57
CA ASP A 186 -5.76 -15.44 13.53
C ASP A 186 -4.58 -14.45 13.43
N PHE A 187 -4.84 -13.23 13.88
CA PHE A 187 -3.86 -12.14 13.91
C PHE A 187 -3.96 -11.37 15.22
N ARG A 188 -2.80 -11.06 15.81
CA ARG A 188 -2.70 -10.24 17.02
C ARG A 188 -1.96 -8.94 16.70
N PRO A 189 -2.67 -7.81 16.51
CA PRO A 189 -2.06 -6.53 16.22
C PRO A 189 -1.04 -6.13 17.28
N ARG A 190 0.17 -5.73 16.86
CA ARG A 190 1.22 -5.18 17.72
C ARG A 190 1.39 -3.68 17.46
N PRO A 191 1.88 -2.90 18.44
CA PRO A 191 2.22 -1.51 18.21
C PRO A 191 3.10 -1.33 16.96
N GLY A 192 2.61 -0.53 16.02
CA GLY A 192 3.27 -0.26 14.74
C GLY A 192 2.78 -1.10 13.55
N ASP A 193 1.96 -2.12 13.77
CA ASP A 193 1.23 -2.79 12.69
C ASP A 193 0.17 -1.84 12.15
N THR A 194 0.15 -1.64 10.83
CA THR A 194 -0.79 -0.70 10.21
C THR A 194 -1.72 -1.38 9.23
N TYR A 195 -1.35 -2.55 8.72
CA TYR A 195 -2.06 -3.24 7.66
C TYR A 195 -1.75 -4.73 7.72
N LEU A 196 -2.78 -5.55 7.50
CA LEU A 196 -2.68 -6.99 7.30
C LEU A 196 -3.33 -7.32 5.96
N GLN A 197 -2.62 -8.08 5.14
CA GLN A 197 -3.13 -8.58 3.87
C GLN A 197 -4.14 -9.71 4.12
N LEU A 198 -5.25 -9.74 3.39
CA LEU A 198 -6.26 -10.79 3.51
C LEU A 198 -6.49 -11.48 2.16
N ASP A 199 -6.76 -12.77 2.19
CA ASP A 199 -7.34 -13.45 1.04
C ASP A 199 -8.82 -13.06 0.86
N LYS A 200 -9.35 -13.30 -0.34
CA LYS A 200 -10.72 -12.95 -0.70
C LYS A 200 -11.77 -13.67 0.13
N GLU A 201 -11.55 -14.96 0.44
CA GLU A 201 -12.51 -15.79 1.19
C GLU A 201 -12.68 -15.27 2.62
N THR A 202 -11.57 -15.00 3.30
CA THR A 202 -11.53 -14.38 4.61
C THR A 202 -12.20 -13.01 4.59
N PHE A 203 -11.88 -12.17 3.60
CA PHE A 203 -12.48 -10.84 3.48
C PHE A 203 -14.00 -10.91 3.30
N ASP A 204 -14.48 -11.68 2.31
CA ASP A 204 -15.90 -11.80 2.00
C ASP A 204 -16.71 -12.32 3.20
N ARG A 205 -16.16 -13.33 3.89
CA ARG A 205 -16.77 -13.87 5.11
C ARG A 205 -16.93 -12.79 6.19
N VAL A 206 -15.89 -12.01 6.45
CA VAL A 206 -15.94 -10.94 7.47
C VAL A 206 -16.90 -9.83 7.05
N VAL A 207 -16.92 -9.44 5.78
CA VAL A 207 -17.87 -8.44 5.27
C VAL A 207 -19.33 -8.90 5.44
N ASN A 208 -19.63 -10.16 5.13
CA ASN A 208 -20.97 -10.71 5.27
C ASN A 208 -21.42 -10.70 6.73
N THR A 209 -20.59 -11.23 7.64
CA THR A 209 -20.90 -11.20 9.08
C THR A 209 -20.99 -9.77 9.63
N LEU A 210 -20.16 -8.85 9.14
CA LEU A 210 -20.18 -7.45 9.58
C LEU A 210 -21.48 -6.74 9.16
N LYS A 211 -22.02 -7.02 7.96
CA LYS A 211 -23.27 -6.43 7.48
C LYS A 211 -24.48 -6.80 8.34
N GLU A 212 -24.45 -7.96 8.98
CA GLU A 212 -25.49 -8.45 9.89
C GLU A 212 -25.43 -7.77 11.26
N GLN A 213 -24.33 -7.09 11.59
CA GLN A 213 -24.20 -6.38 12.87
C GLN A 213 -25.09 -5.12 12.89
N PRO A 214 -25.57 -4.73 14.08
CA PRO A 214 -26.25 -3.45 14.26
C PRO A 214 -25.33 -2.29 13.88
N ASP A 215 -25.93 -1.19 13.45
CA ASP A 215 -25.20 0.06 13.26
C ASP A 215 -24.60 0.53 14.59
N TYR A 216 -23.47 1.22 14.51
CA TYR A 216 -22.73 1.64 15.68
C TYR A 216 -23.45 2.74 16.48
N ASP A 217 -23.53 2.58 17.79
CA ASP A 217 -24.05 3.61 18.71
C ASP A 217 -22.99 4.70 18.96
N TRP A 218 -23.10 5.79 18.21
CA TRP A 218 -22.19 6.93 18.26
C TRP A 218 -22.17 7.66 19.62
N PRO A 219 -23.31 7.98 20.26
CA PRO A 219 -23.34 8.49 21.63
C PRO A 219 -22.51 7.67 22.61
N LYS A 220 -22.69 6.35 22.62
CA LYS A 220 -21.93 5.43 23.50
C LYS A 220 -20.43 5.50 23.24
N TRP A 221 -20.02 5.66 21.98
CA TRP A 221 -18.60 5.80 21.64
C TRP A 221 -18.01 7.12 22.13
N LEU A 222 -18.71 8.23 21.93
CA LEU A 222 -18.25 9.54 22.37
C LEU A 222 -18.03 9.57 23.88
N GLU A 223 -18.90 8.90 24.65
CA GLU A 223 -18.74 8.70 26.08
C GLU A 223 -17.49 7.87 26.40
N MET A 224 -17.33 6.70 25.78
CA MET A 224 -16.15 5.83 25.97
C MET A 224 -14.84 6.55 25.62
N TYR A 225 -14.85 7.36 24.57
CA TYR A 225 -13.68 8.08 24.09
C TYR A 225 -13.37 9.32 24.94
N GLY A 226 -14.39 10.08 25.36
CA GLY A 226 -14.23 11.22 26.28
C GLY A 226 -13.51 10.79 27.56
N ASN A 227 -14.00 9.71 28.17
CA ASN A 227 -13.37 9.11 29.35
C ASN A 227 -11.90 8.71 29.08
N TYR A 228 -11.57 8.26 27.87
CA TYR A 228 -10.19 7.92 27.51
C TYR A 228 -9.29 9.14 27.32
N CYS A 229 -9.77 10.21 26.67
CA CYS A 229 -9.00 11.44 26.53
C CYS A 229 -8.62 12.01 27.90
N ASP A 230 -9.55 12.00 28.84
CA ASP A 230 -9.34 12.52 30.19
C ASP A 230 -8.32 11.67 30.98
N LEU A 231 -8.32 10.35 30.77
CA LEU A 231 -7.35 9.43 31.39
C LEU A 231 -5.90 9.60 30.89
N ASN A 232 -5.68 10.07 29.67
CA ASN A 232 -4.32 10.25 29.13
C ASN A 232 -3.79 11.69 29.30
N GLN A 233 -4.57 12.58 29.91
CA GLN A 233 -4.12 13.93 30.28
C GLN A 233 -3.61 14.02 31.73
N GLN A 234 -3.74 12.93 32.50
CA GLN A 234 -3.17 12.76 33.84
C GLN A 234 -1.82 12.04 33.79
#